data_AF-A0A0K1E207-F1
#
_entry.id   AF-A0A0K1E207-F1
#
_cell.length_a   1.000
_cell.length_b   1.000
_cell.length_c   1.000
_cell.angle_alpha   90.00
_cell.angle_beta   90.00
_cell.angle_gamma   90.00
#
_symmetry.space_group_name_H-M   'P 1'
#
loop_
_entity.id
_entity.type
_entity.pdbx_description
1 polymer ?
#
loop_
_entity_poly.entity_id
_entity_poly.type
_entity_poly.pdbx_seq_one_letter_code
_entity_poly.pdbx_strand_id
1 'polypeptide(L)'
;MSRLEKLALKHGFTLSTARWLEELAKELGVKEKKLLKAVVKLARHGIWLEAEDWRLVARTIDMKHLDMAVDYIIRRVASGTSPAEAVKELPKAVERAGKLEHIREVLSNLI
;
A
#
# COMPACT_ATOMS: atom_id res chain seq x y z
N MET A 1 11.33 -15.39 18.92
CA MET A 1 11.33 -14.56 17.69
C MET A 1 10.30 -15.09 16.71
N SER A 2 9.34 -14.26 16.34
CA SER A 2 8.32 -14.58 15.34
C SER A 2 8.94 -14.80 13.96
N ARG A 3 8.21 -15.46 13.07
CA ARG A 3 8.65 -15.64 11.68
C ARG A 3 8.82 -14.29 10.97
N LEU A 4 7.98 -13.31 11.32
CA LEU A 4 8.03 -11.95 10.80
C LEU A 4 9.28 -11.22 11.29
N GLU A 5 9.61 -11.29 12.59
CA GLU A 5 10.84 -10.71 13.14
C GLU A 5 12.08 -11.21 12.40
N LYS A 6 12.18 -12.53 12.14
CA LYS A 6 13.30 -13.10 11.37
C LYS A 6 13.37 -12.57 9.93
N LEU A 7 12.22 -12.37 9.29
CA LEU A 7 12.13 -11.86 7.92
C LEU A 7 12.46 -10.37 7.85
N ALA A 8 11.95 -9.58 8.77
CA ALA A 8 12.20 -8.15 8.85
C ALA A 8 13.68 -7.85 9.10
N LEU A 9 14.33 -8.58 10.03
CA LEU A 9 15.78 -8.48 10.26
C LEU A 9 16.59 -8.80 8.99
N LYS A 10 16.20 -9.83 8.23
CA LYS A 10 16.86 -10.16 6.94
C LYS A 10 16.76 -9.04 5.90
N HIS A 11 15.77 -8.17 6.02
CA HIS A 11 15.60 -6.99 5.19
C HIS A 11 16.24 -5.73 5.78
N GLY A 12 16.95 -5.84 6.91
CA GLY A 12 17.65 -4.73 7.56
C GLY A 12 16.78 -3.90 8.52
N PHE A 13 15.54 -4.31 8.78
CA PHE A 13 14.69 -3.64 9.77
C PHE A 13 15.07 -4.04 11.19
N THR A 14 14.68 -3.21 12.16
CA THR A 14 14.86 -3.51 13.58
C THR A 14 13.75 -4.42 14.12
N LEU A 15 13.96 -4.98 15.30
CA LEU A 15 12.92 -5.75 16.01
C LEU A 15 11.69 -4.91 16.36
N SER A 16 11.89 -3.63 16.71
CA SER A 16 10.78 -2.72 17.00
C SER A 16 9.93 -2.47 15.75
N THR A 17 10.57 -2.25 14.59
CA THR A 17 9.85 -2.14 13.31
C THR A 17 9.11 -3.44 12.99
N ALA A 18 9.70 -4.61 13.23
CA ALA A 18 9.02 -5.87 12.98
C ALA A 18 7.75 -6.04 13.83
N ARG A 19 7.81 -5.68 15.12
CA ARG A 19 6.64 -5.71 16.02
C ARG A 19 5.58 -4.71 15.61
N TRP A 20 5.98 -3.49 15.25
CA TRP A 20 5.08 -2.49 14.70
C TRP A 20 4.36 -2.98 13.44
N LEU A 21 5.08 -3.65 12.52
CA LEU A 21 4.48 -4.25 11.33
C LEU A 21 3.50 -5.39 11.66
N GLU A 22 3.77 -6.16 12.71
CA GLU A 22 2.88 -7.23 13.16
C GLU A 22 1.54 -6.66 13.65
N GLU A 23 1.59 -5.65 14.53
CA GLU A 23 0.40 -4.99 15.06
C GLU A 23 -0.37 -4.25 13.97
N LEU A 24 0.34 -3.55 13.08
CA LEU A 24 -0.29 -2.87 11.95
C LEU A 24 -0.95 -3.86 10.98
N ALA A 25 -0.33 -5.01 10.72
CA ALA A 25 -0.92 -6.04 9.86
C ALA A 25 -2.23 -6.57 10.43
N LYS A 26 -2.28 -6.82 11.75
CA LYS A 26 -3.49 -7.23 12.47
C LYS A 26 -4.57 -6.15 12.39
N GLU A 27 -4.20 -4.89 12.65
CA GLU A 27 -5.11 -3.73 12.60
C GLU A 27 -5.77 -3.59 11.22
N LEU A 28 -4.96 -3.70 10.15
CA LEU A 28 -5.42 -3.54 8.77
C LEU A 28 -6.05 -4.81 8.17
N GLY A 29 -6.13 -5.91 8.93
CA GLY A 29 -6.68 -7.17 8.46
C GLY A 29 -5.89 -7.82 7.32
N VAL A 30 -4.58 -7.58 7.22
CA VAL A 30 -3.71 -8.13 6.17
C VAL A 30 -2.72 -9.14 6.71
N LYS A 31 -2.32 -10.10 5.87
CA LYS A 31 -1.23 -11.02 6.22
C LYS A 31 0.06 -10.24 6.43
N GLU A 32 0.72 -10.46 7.57
CA GLU A 32 1.99 -9.83 7.95
C GLU A 32 3.04 -9.89 6.84
N LYS A 33 3.20 -11.06 6.20
CA LYS A 33 4.15 -11.24 5.07
C LYS A 33 3.82 -10.34 3.88
N LYS A 34 2.53 -10.08 3.62
CA LYS A 34 2.08 -9.21 2.52
C LYS A 34 2.38 -7.75 2.84
N LEU A 35 2.11 -7.31 4.07
CA LEU A 35 2.45 -5.95 4.52
C LEU A 35 3.96 -5.73 4.51
N LEU A 36 4.74 -6.68 5.05
CA LEU A 36 6.21 -6.61 5.02
C LEU A 36 6.73 -6.50 3.58
N LYS A 37 6.18 -7.28 2.63
CA LYS A 37 6.57 -7.18 1.22
C LYS A 37 6.29 -5.78 0.64
N ALA A 38 5.14 -5.19 0.97
CA ALA A 38 4.78 -3.84 0.55
C ALA A 38 5.75 -2.78 1.13
N VAL A 39 6.04 -2.87 2.42
CA VAL A 39 6.98 -1.98 3.12
C VAL A 39 8.39 -2.11 2.56
N VAL A 40 8.89 -3.33 2.34
CA VAL A 40 10.19 -3.57 1.69
C VAL A 40 10.23 -2.98 0.28
N LYS A 41 9.14 -3.12 -0.49
CA LYS A 41 9.03 -2.55 -1.84
C LYS A 41 9.16 -1.03 -1.79
N LEU A 42 8.41 -0.36 -0.92
CA LEU A 42 8.49 1.10 -0.72
C LEU A 42 9.89 1.53 -0.24
N ALA A 43 10.46 0.84 0.74
CA ALA A 43 11.77 1.16 1.30
C ALA A 43 12.90 1.09 0.25
N ARG A 44 12.82 0.16 -0.71
CA ARG A 44 13.75 0.08 -1.85
C ARG A 44 13.70 1.31 -2.76
N HIS A 45 12.59 2.03 -2.75
CA HIS A 45 12.41 3.30 -3.45
C HIS A 45 12.65 4.52 -2.54
N GLY A 46 13.17 4.32 -1.33
CA GLY A 46 13.38 5.39 -0.35
C GLY A 46 12.08 5.94 0.27
N ILE A 47 10.99 5.17 0.19
CA ILE A 47 9.67 5.59 0.66
C ILE A 47 9.38 4.91 2.00
N TRP A 48 9.01 5.72 2.99
CA TRP A 48 8.48 5.28 4.28
C TRP A 48 7.08 5.87 4.46
N LEU A 49 6.15 5.04 4.94
CA LEU A 49 4.77 5.43 5.22
C LEU A 49 4.47 5.21 6.69
N GLU A 50 3.86 6.20 7.30
CA GLU A 50 3.45 6.16 8.71
C GLU A 50 2.18 5.30 8.88
N ALA A 51 1.87 4.93 10.12
CA ALA A 51 0.70 4.11 10.41
C ALA A 51 -0.61 4.73 9.87
N GLU A 52 -0.74 6.05 9.95
CA GLU A 52 -1.91 6.77 9.42
C GLU A 52 -2.03 6.69 7.90
N ASP A 53 -0.90 6.71 7.17
CA ASP A 53 -0.89 6.54 5.72
C ASP A 53 -1.41 5.14 5.36
N TRP A 54 -0.94 4.10 6.05
CA TRP A 54 -1.41 2.74 5.82
C TRP A 54 -2.90 2.55 6.13
N ARG A 55 -3.41 3.20 7.18
CA ARG A 55 -4.86 3.23 7.49
C ARG A 55 -5.64 3.90 6.38
N LEU A 56 -5.13 5.00 5.84
CA LEU A 56 -5.77 5.68 4.71
C LEU A 56 -5.79 4.80 3.46
N VAL A 57 -4.70 4.10 3.16
CA VAL A 57 -4.68 3.09 2.08
C VAL A 57 -5.77 2.05 2.32
N ALA A 58 -5.86 1.46 3.51
CA ALA A 58 -6.83 0.42 3.81
C ALA A 58 -8.30 0.87 3.78
N ARG A 59 -8.56 2.16 4.07
CA ARG A 59 -9.90 2.76 3.90
C ARG A 59 -10.25 3.04 2.44
N THR A 60 -9.24 3.19 1.60
CA THR A 60 -9.41 3.64 0.21
C THR A 60 -9.55 2.48 -0.77
N ILE A 61 -8.84 1.39 -0.53
CA ILE A 61 -8.79 0.25 -1.43
C ILE A 61 -8.93 -1.06 -0.67
N ASP A 62 -9.58 -2.04 -1.29
CA ASP A 62 -9.56 -3.42 -0.80
C ASP A 62 -8.09 -3.89 -0.71
N MET A 63 -7.68 -4.31 0.49
CA MET A 63 -6.32 -4.72 0.77
C MET A 63 -5.85 -5.94 -0.04
N LYS A 64 -6.74 -6.63 -0.77
CA LYS A 64 -6.32 -7.57 -1.82
C LYS A 64 -5.47 -6.90 -2.91
N HIS A 65 -5.75 -5.64 -3.23
CA HIS A 65 -5.06 -4.82 -4.24
C HIS A 65 -3.95 -3.92 -3.66
N LEU A 66 -3.44 -4.23 -2.46
CA LEU A 66 -2.35 -3.47 -1.82
C LEU A 66 -1.14 -3.20 -2.74
N ASP A 67 -0.77 -4.16 -3.59
CA ASP A 67 0.36 -4.00 -4.51
C ASP A 67 0.13 -2.87 -5.52
N MET A 68 -1.11 -2.70 -6.00
CA MET A 68 -1.49 -1.61 -6.90
C MET A 68 -1.41 -0.24 -6.21
N ALA A 69 -1.83 -0.15 -4.95
CA ALA A 69 -1.68 1.08 -4.17
C ALA A 69 -0.20 1.44 -3.97
N VAL A 70 0.63 0.44 -3.65
CA VAL A 70 2.08 0.62 -3.53
C VAL A 70 2.70 1.10 -4.85
N ASP A 71 2.32 0.51 -5.99
CA ASP A 71 2.82 0.92 -7.30
C ASP A 71 2.35 2.31 -7.71
N TYR A 72 1.14 2.70 -7.32
CA TYR A 72 0.67 4.07 -7.48
C TYR A 72 1.54 5.05 -6.67
N ILE A 73 1.78 4.76 -5.39
CA ILE A 73 2.59 5.61 -4.51
C ILE A 73 4.01 5.76 -5.06
N ILE A 74 4.65 4.65 -5.46
CA ILE A 74 6.00 4.67 -6.06
C ILE A 74 6.03 5.57 -7.28
N ARG A 75 5.04 5.46 -8.19
CA ARG A 75 4.97 6.30 -9.39
C ARG A 75 4.79 7.78 -9.04
N ARG A 76 3.92 8.11 -8.09
CA ARG A 76 3.70 9.51 -7.69
C ARG A 76 4.91 10.13 -7.01
N VAL A 77 5.59 9.37 -6.15
CA VAL A 77 6.84 9.83 -5.52
C VAL A 77 7.95 10.00 -6.56
N ALA A 78 8.07 9.08 -7.52
CA ALA A 78 9.01 9.24 -8.63
C ALA A 78 8.70 10.47 -9.50
N SER A 79 7.45 10.93 -9.55
CA SER A 79 7.03 12.18 -10.20
C SER A 79 7.20 13.42 -9.32
N GLY A 80 7.85 13.31 -8.16
CA GLY A 80 8.17 14.43 -7.27
C GLY A 80 7.11 14.74 -6.20
N THR A 81 6.10 13.89 -6.02
CA THR A 81 5.09 14.06 -4.96
C THR A 81 5.64 13.52 -3.63
N SER A 82 5.32 14.13 -2.49
CA SER A 82 5.70 13.53 -1.21
C SER A 82 4.92 12.22 -0.97
N PRO A 83 5.47 11.24 -0.22
CA PRO A 83 4.76 9.99 0.08
C PRO A 83 3.36 10.20 0.68
N ALA A 84 3.23 11.09 1.66
CA ALA A 84 1.96 11.39 2.31
C ALA A 84 0.93 12.01 1.34
N GLU A 85 1.36 12.90 0.44
CA GLU A 85 0.48 13.43 -0.60
C GLU A 85 0.07 12.36 -1.61
N ALA A 86 0.99 11.49 -2.01
CA ALA A 86 0.68 10.37 -2.89
C ALA A 86 -0.39 9.44 -2.29
N VAL A 87 -0.36 9.21 -0.97
CA VAL A 87 -1.41 8.45 -0.28
C VAL A 87 -2.74 9.22 -0.26
N LYS A 88 -2.73 10.53 0.03
CA LYS A 88 -3.94 11.38 0.03
C LYS A 88 -4.62 11.47 -1.33
N GLU A 89 -3.88 11.27 -2.42
CA GLU A 89 -4.43 11.24 -3.77
C GLU A 89 -5.10 9.91 -4.14
N LEU A 90 -4.82 8.82 -3.42
CA LEU A 90 -5.34 7.48 -3.74
C LEU A 90 -6.87 7.45 -3.90
N PRO A 91 -7.70 8.06 -3.03
CA PRO A 91 -9.15 8.00 -3.18
C PRO A 91 -9.60 8.55 -4.53
N LYS A 92 -9.07 9.71 -4.93
CA LYS A 92 -9.39 10.32 -6.23
C LYS A 92 -8.91 9.47 -7.39
N ALA A 93 -7.77 8.81 -7.26
CA ALA A 93 -7.24 7.91 -8.28
C ALA A 93 -8.12 6.66 -8.43
N VAL A 94 -8.56 6.06 -7.32
CA VAL A 94 -9.46 4.89 -7.31
C VAL A 94 -10.82 5.25 -7.88
N GLU A 95 -11.41 6.39 -7.50
CA GLU A 95 -12.68 6.87 -8.06
C GLU A 95 -12.59 7.07 -9.58
N ARG A 96 -11.49 7.65 -10.07
CA ARG A 96 -11.26 7.83 -11.52
C ARG A 96 -11.15 6.49 -12.24
N ALA A 97 -10.43 5.53 -11.66
CA ALA A 97 -10.31 4.19 -12.23
C ALA A 97 -11.67 3.47 -12.29
N GLY A 98 -12.46 3.51 -11.21
CA GLY A 98 -13.80 2.91 -11.18
C GLY A 98 -14.76 3.56 -12.19
N LYS A 99 -14.70 4.89 -12.36
CA LYS A 99 -15.46 5.58 -13.42
C LYS A 99 -15.05 5.12 -14.81
N LEU A 100 -13.76 4.92 -15.06
CA LEU A 100 -13.27 4.40 -16.35
C LEU A 100 -13.71 2.96 -16.62
N GLU A 101 -13.72 2.09 -15.60
CA GLU A 101 -14.23 0.73 -15.73
C GLU A 101 -15.73 0.73 -16.02
N HIS A 102 -16.52 1.52 -15.30
CA HIS A 102 -17.95 1.64 -15.54
C HIS A 102 -18.27 2.17 -16.95
N ILE A 103 -17.54 3.18 -17.43
CA ILE A 103 -17.71 3.70 -18.80
C ILE A 103 -17.39 2.61 -19.84
N ARG A 104 -16.33 1.82 -19.64
CA ARG A 104 -16.00 0.70 -20.54
C ARG A 104 -17.08 -0.38 -20.55
N GLU A 105 -17.64 -0.71 -19.39
CA GLU A 105 -18.73 -1.69 -19.27
C GLU A 105 -19.97 -1.22 -20.03
N VAL A 106 -20.39 0.04 -19.85
CA VAL A 106 -21.53 0.62 -20.57
C VAL A 106 -21.32 0.59 -22.07
N LEU A 107 -20.12 0.94 -22.56
CA LEU A 107 -19.82 0.93 -24.00
C LEU A 107 -19.81 -0.49 -24.59
N SER A 108 -19.32 -1.48 -23.86
CA SER A 108 -19.35 -2.89 -24.31
C SER A 108 -20.76 -3.48 -24.39
N ASN A 109 -21.69 -3.00 -23.56
CA ASN A 109 -23.09 -3.46 -23.55
C ASN A 109 -23.96 -2.85 -24.67
N LEU A 110 -23.40 -1.92 -25.46
CA LEU A 110 -24.10 -1.28 -26.59
C LEU A 110 -23.83 -1.97 -27.95
N ILE A 111 -23.13 -3.12 -27.95
CA ILE A 111 -22.76 -3.91 -29.13
C ILE A 111 -23.51 -5.24 -29.14
#